data_AF-N8WTW5-F1
#
_entry.id   AF-N8WTW5-F1
#
_cell.length_a   1.000
_cell.length_b   1.000
_cell.length_c   1.000
_cell.angle_alpha   90.00
_cell.angle_beta   90.00
_cell.angle_gamma   90.00
#
_symmetry.space_group_name_H-M   'P 1'
#
loop_
_entity.id
_entity.type
_entity.pdbx_description
1 polymer ?
#
loop_
_entity_poly.entity_id
_entity_poly.type
_entity_poly.pdbx_seq_one_letter_code
_entity_poly.pdbx_strand_id
1 'polypeptide(L)'
;MSETKMISIPENELESLLDRVCRKAIREAFAEQEDEFLNIKQICDRISGLSWYTFKNLAKEKNLVSINGKYSLKAVKDAMRSE
;
A
#
# COMPACT_ATOMS: atom_id res chain seq x y z
N MET A 1 9.75 0.30 39.13
CA MET A 1 11.11 0.29 38.56
C MET A 1 11.11 -0.70 37.42
N SER A 2 11.49 -0.29 36.21
CA SER A 2 11.61 -1.21 35.08
C SER A 2 12.88 -2.03 35.25
N GLU A 3 12.76 -3.34 35.30
CA GLU A 3 13.89 -4.26 35.45
C GLU A 3 14.66 -4.31 34.12
N THR A 4 15.88 -3.79 34.09
CA THR A 4 16.70 -3.77 32.88
C THR A 4 17.38 -5.12 32.70
N LYS A 5 17.03 -5.85 31.63
CA LYS A 5 17.62 -7.15 31.30
C LYS A 5 18.72 -6.98 30.26
N MET A 6 19.94 -7.41 30.58
CA MET A 6 21.03 -7.48 29.60
C MET A 6 20.84 -8.68 28.69
N ILE A 7 21.01 -8.47 27.38
CA ILE A 7 20.97 -9.51 26.36
C ILE A 7 22.29 -9.41 25.59
N SER A 8 22.99 -10.52 25.44
CA SER A 8 24.19 -10.60 24.62
C SER A 8 23.82 -11.13 23.24
N ILE A 9 24.30 -10.47 22.19
CA ILE A 9 24.09 -10.87 20.80
C ILE A 9 25.42 -10.78 20.04
N PRO A 10 25.70 -11.69 19.10
CA PRO A 10 26.81 -11.55 18.16
C PRO A 10 26.68 -10.30 17.27
N GLU A 11 27.80 -9.68 16.91
CA GLU A 11 27.85 -8.44 16.13
C GLU A 11 27.18 -8.59 14.75
N ASN A 12 27.45 -9.68 14.03
CA ASN A 12 26.86 -9.99 12.73
C ASN A 12 25.33 -10.18 12.80
N GLU A 13 24.83 -10.77 13.89
CA GLU A 13 23.39 -10.92 14.13
C GLU A 13 22.74 -9.58 14.45
N LEU A 14 23.43 -8.70 15.18
CA LEU A 14 22.98 -7.34 15.44
C LEU A 14 22.89 -6.52 14.15
N GLU A 15 23.92 -6.55 13.29
CA GLU A 15 23.91 -5.88 11.99
C GLU A 15 22.74 -6.36 11.11
N SER A 16 22.54 -7.68 11.05
CA SER A 16 21.45 -8.29 10.29
C SER A 16 20.08 -7.91 10.84
N LEU A 17 19.95 -7.84 12.17
CA LEU A 17 18.72 -7.42 12.83
C LEU A 17 18.41 -5.95 12.53
N LEU A 18 19.41 -5.08 12.60
CA LEU A 18 19.28 -3.65 12.30
C LEU A 18 18.86 -3.43 10.85
N ASP A 19 19.55 -4.04 9.88
CA ASP A 19 19.21 -3.90 8.46
C ASP A 19 17.78 -4.37 8.18
N ARG A 20 17.36 -5.50 8.76
CA ARG A 20 16.00 -6.02 8.60
C ARG A 20 14.94 -5.09 9.18
N VAL A 21 15.15 -4.58 10.39
CA VAL A 21 14.18 -3.70 11.05
C VAL A 21 14.11 -2.35 10.36
N CYS A 22 15.25 -1.77 9.98
CA CYS A 22 15.30 -0.51 9.25
C CYS A 22 14.63 -0.62 7.87
N ARG A 23 14.91 -1.67 7.09
CA ARG A 23 14.22 -1.89 5.80
C ARG A 23 12.73 -2.09 5.97
N LYS A 24 12.30 -2.80 7.02
CA LYS A 24 10.88 -2.98 7.33
C LYS A 24 10.22 -1.65 7.65
N ALA A 25 10.79 -0.86 8.56
CA ALA A 25 10.27 0.45 8.94
C ALA A 25 10.19 1.42 7.74
N ILE A 26 11.23 1.44 6.90
CA ILE A 26 11.26 2.21 5.65
C ILE A 26 10.13 1.74 4.73
N ARG A 27 10.01 0.43 4.47
CA ARG A 27 8.93 -0.10 3.62
C ARG A 27 7.55 0.21 4.16
N GLU A 28 7.34 0.11 5.46
CA GLU A 28 6.06 0.45 6.10
C GLU A 28 5.76 1.94 5.96
N ALA A 29 6.75 2.81 6.20
CA ALA A 29 6.60 4.25 6.03
C ALA A 29 6.32 4.66 4.57
N PHE A 30 6.92 3.99 3.59
CA PHE A 30 6.72 4.27 2.17
C PHE A 30 5.52 3.54 1.54
N ALA A 31 5.03 2.46 2.14
CA ALA A 31 3.85 1.72 1.67
C ALA A 31 2.55 2.55 1.71
N GLU A 32 2.54 3.61 2.52
CA GLU A 32 1.45 4.59 2.61
C GLU A 32 1.68 5.83 1.72
N GLN A 33 2.92 6.11 1.29
CA GLN A 33 3.27 7.35 0.57
C GLN A 33 3.05 7.29 -0.95
N GLU A 34 3.01 6.10 -1.56
CA GLU A 34 2.87 5.96 -3.03
C GLU A 34 1.44 5.63 -3.50
N ASP A 35 0.42 6.20 -2.85
CA ASP A 35 -0.92 6.09 -3.42
C ASP A 35 -1.23 7.23 -4.40
N GLU A 36 -1.26 6.90 -5.68
CA GLU A 36 -1.52 7.85 -6.74
C GLU A 36 -3.04 8.05 -6.89
N PHE A 37 -3.51 9.26 -6.57
CA PHE A 37 -4.91 9.64 -6.78
C PHE A 37 -5.10 10.12 -8.22
N LEU A 38 -5.86 9.34 -8.98
CA LEU A 38 -6.08 9.54 -10.40
C LEU A 38 -7.57 9.70 -10.71
N ASN A 39 -7.90 10.43 -11.76
CA ASN A 39 -9.28 10.46 -12.24
C ASN A 39 -9.62 9.15 -12.98
N ILE A 40 -10.91 8.90 -13.21
CA ILE A 40 -11.38 7.63 -13.80
C ILE A 40 -10.72 7.37 -15.16
N LYS A 41 -10.55 8.40 -15.99
CA LYS A 41 -9.92 8.27 -17.32
C LYS A 41 -8.48 7.79 -17.19
N GLN A 42 -7.68 8.43 -16.35
CA GLN A 42 -6.30 8.05 -16.08
C GLN A 42 -6.17 6.63 -15.52
N ILE A 43 -7.12 6.21 -14.68
CA ILE A 43 -7.16 4.85 -14.13
C ILE A 43 -7.46 3.82 -15.23
N CYS A 44 -8.45 4.08 -16.08
CA CYS A 44 -8.79 3.21 -17.21
C CYS A 44 -7.65 3.14 -18.23
N ASP A 45 -6.94 4.26 -18.47
CA ASP A 45 -5.78 4.30 -19.37
C ASP A 45 -4.60 3.48 -18.81
N ARG A 46 -4.46 3.41 -17.49
CA ARG A 46 -3.33 2.74 -16.81
C ARG A 46 -3.57 1.27 -16.50
N ILE A 47 -4.83 0.85 -16.34
CA ILE A 47 -5.20 -0.54 -16.09
C ILE A 47 -5.80 -1.12 -17.37
N SER A 48 -4.99 -1.85 -18.12
CA SER A 48 -5.43 -2.53 -19.35
C SER A 48 -6.61 -3.47 -19.06
N GLY A 49 -7.67 -3.36 -19.86
CA GLY A 49 -8.89 -4.15 -19.69
C GLY A 49 -9.93 -3.53 -18.75
N LEU A 50 -9.60 -2.43 -18.05
CA LEU A 50 -10.56 -1.69 -17.24
C LEU A 50 -11.24 -0.60 -18.08
N SER A 51 -12.48 -0.88 -18.49
CA SER A 51 -13.35 0.14 -19.10
C SER A 51 -13.99 1.05 -18.05
N TRP A 52 -14.50 2.20 -18.48
CA TRP A 52 -15.25 3.12 -17.61
C TRP A 52 -16.47 2.45 -16.96
N TYR A 53 -17.19 1.60 -17.72
CA TYR A 53 -18.36 0.90 -17.22
C TYR A 53 -17.99 -0.12 -16.14
N THR A 54 -16.95 -0.93 -16.40
CA THR A 54 -16.45 -1.91 -15.42
C THR A 54 -15.91 -1.22 -14.17
N PHE A 55 -15.22 -0.09 -14.32
CA PHE A 55 -14.79 0.71 -13.17
C PHE A 55 -15.99 1.20 -12.33
N LYS A 56 -17.04 1.71 -12.97
CA LYS A 56 -18.23 2.20 -12.26
C LYS A 56 -18.93 1.09 -11.47
N ASN A 57 -19.04 -0.11 -12.04
CA ASN A 57 -19.59 -1.26 -11.34
C ASN A 57 -18.70 -1.66 -10.16
N LEU A 58 -17.39 -1.81 -10.39
CA LEU A 58 -16.42 -2.13 -9.34
C LEU A 58 -16.43 -1.11 -8.20
N ALA A 59 -16.48 0.19 -8.53
CA ALA A 59 -16.51 1.26 -7.55
C ALA A 59 -17.78 1.21 -6.68
N LYS A 60 -18.91 0.83 -7.27
CA LYS A 60 -20.17 0.65 -6.53
C LYS A 60 -20.14 -0.62 -5.68
N GLU A 61 -19.67 -1.74 -6.22
CA GLU A 61 -19.64 -3.04 -5.53
C GLU A 61 -18.67 -3.05 -4.35
N LYS A 62 -17.50 -2.43 -4.54
CA LYS A 62 -16.42 -2.38 -3.54
C LYS A 62 -16.41 -1.07 -2.75
N ASN A 63 -17.43 -0.23 -2.90
CA ASN A 63 -17.60 1.07 -2.23
C ASN A 63 -16.33 1.95 -2.27
N LEU A 64 -15.74 2.11 -3.45
CA LEU A 64 -14.53 2.91 -3.62
C LEU A 64 -14.83 4.39 -3.36
N VAL A 65 -14.10 4.97 -2.40
CA VAL A 65 -14.26 6.38 -2.03
C VAL A 65 -13.45 7.27 -2.99
N SER A 66 -14.08 8.32 -3.48
CA SER A 66 -13.42 9.35 -4.27
C SER A 66 -13.03 10.55 -3.40
N ILE A 67 -11.84 11.09 -3.61
CA ILE A 67 -11.39 12.36 -3.02
C ILE A 67 -11.21 13.37 -4.15
N ASN A 68 -12.00 14.45 -4.14
CA ASN A 68 -11.99 15.49 -5.20
C ASN A 68 -12.12 14.93 -6.63
N GLY A 69 -12.98 13.92 -6.81
CA GLY A 69 -13.21 13.27 -8.11
C GLY A 69 -12.06 12.35 -8.58
N LYS A 70 -11.10 12.05 -7.71
CA LYS A 70 -10.01 11.12 -7.95
C LYS A 70 -10.14 9.90 -7.05
N TYR A 71 -9.59 8.78 -7.48
CA TYR A 71 -9.58 7.53 -6.75
C TYR A 71 -8.15 7.06 -6.56
N SER A 72 -7.91 6.40 -5.43
CA SER A 72 -6.67 5.69 -5.13
C SER A 72 -6.44 4.60 -6.17
N LEU A 73 -5.32 4.67 -6.90
CA LEU A 73 -4.95 3.63 -7.87
C LEU A 73 -4.74 2.28 -7.16
N LYS A 74 -4.22 2.31 -5.93
CA LYS A 74 -4.00 1.11 -5.12
C LYS A 74 -5.32 0.45 -4.75
N ALA A 75 -6.28 1.21 -4.22
CA ALA A 75 -7.60 0.70 -3.83
C ALA A 75 -8.35 0.09 -5.02
N VAL A 76 -8.23 0.68 -6.21
CA VAL A 76 -8.84 0.13 -7.43
C VAL A 76 -8.19 -1.20 -7.82
N LYS A 77 -6.86 -1.30 -7.77
CA LYS A 77 -6.16 -2.57 -8.06
C LYS A 77 -6.50 -3.65 -7.05
N ASP A 78 -6.58 -3.31 -5.77
CA ASP A 78 -6.93 -4.26 -4.71
C ASP A 78 -8.38 -4.73 -4.84
N ALA A 79 -9.29 -3.82 -5.22
CA ALA A 79 -10.68 -4.14 -5.52
C ALA A 79 -10.83 -5.12 -6.68
N MET A 80 -10.01 -5.00 -7.73
CA MET A 80 -9.99 -5.92 -8.88
C MET A 80 -9.42 -7.31 -8.53
N ARG A 81 -8.53 -7.41 -7.54
CA ARG A 81 -7.91 -8.68 -7.12
C ARG A 81 -8.75 -9.48 -6.12
N SER A 82 -9.74 -8.84 -5.51
CA SER A 82 -10.61 -9.44 -4.49
C SER A 82 -11.83 -10.16 -5.10
N GLU A 83 -11.63 -10.84 -6.23
CA GLU A 83 -12.57 -11.80 -6.84
C GLU A 83 -12.27 -13.23 -6.40
#